data_AF-A0A521VQS3-F1
#
_entry.id   AF-A0A521VQS3-F1
#
_cell.length_a   1.000
_cell.length_b   1.000
_cell.length_c   1.000
_cell.angle_alpha   90.00
_cell.angle_beta   90.00
_cell.angle_gamma   90.00
#
_symmetry.space_group_name_H-M   'P 1'
#
loop_
_entity.id
_entity.type
_entity.pdbx_description
1 polymer ?
#
loop_
_entity_poly.entity_id
_entity_poly.type
_entity_poly.pdbx_seq_one_letter_code
_entity_poly.pdbx_strand_id
1 'polypeptide(L)'
;MEITMKKTMLLFLLVFTAGAMIQAQDKPVKFTAEVSTDSILMGNYFEVKFTLENANGQNFEAPDFSENFNVKSGPNFSSSFSMVNGDMTQSQTITYYLEPRDIGSFYILPASVKAGDEVLETVPLEVLVVPNPDGIQQTPPNQMQQFQFDWGSPFDMNLDTPFKDLQPQPLPGPQLKEKLVPQKKQRKTTRI
;
A
#
# COMPACT_ATOMS: atom_id res chain seq x y z
N MET A 1 29.66 28.86 55.86
CA MET A 1 28.27 29.14 55.43
C MET A 1 28.17 29.32 53.92
N GLU A 2 29.06 30.09 53.28
CA GLU A 2 29.11 30.26 51.81
C GLU A 2 29.20 28.97 50.97
N ILE A 3 30.07 28.03 51.36
CA ILE A 3 30.31 26.80 50.58
C ILE A 3 29.06 25.92 50.52
N THR A 4 28.27 25.92 51.59
CA THR A 4 27.02 25.15 51.71
C THR A 4 25.91 25.74 50.82
N MET A 5 25.84 27.07 50.68
CA MET A 5 24.93 27.77 49.76
C MET A 5 25.30 27.56 48.29
N LYS A 6 26.60 27.57 47.97
CA LYS A 6 27.07 27.32 46.59
C LYS A 6 26.77 25.88 46.15
N LYS A 7 26.93 24.89 47.03
CA LYS A 7 26.55 23.48 46.75
C LYS A 7 25.06 23.30 46.54
N THR A 8 24.22 23.94 47.35
CA THR A 8 22.76 23.86 47.19
C THR A 8 22.28 24.54 45.92
N MET A 9 22.89 25.66 45.54
CA MET A 9 22.64 26.33 44.26
C MET A 9 23.08 25.49 43.05
N LEU A 10 24.25 24.84 43.11
CA LEU A 10 24.74 23.95 42.05
C LEU A 10 23.87 22.70 41.89
N LEU A 11 23.34 22.18 43.00
CA LEU A 11 22.43 21.03 43.00
C LEU A 11 21.06 21.39 42.41
N PHE A 12 20.54 22.60 42.69
CA PHE A 12 19.32 23.11 42.04
C PHE A 12 19.50 23.31 40.53
N LEU A 13 20.66 23.82 40.10
CA LEU A 13 20.97 24.01 38.67
C LEU A 13 21.07 22.68 37.91
N LEU A 14 21.67 21.65 38.52
CA LEU A 14 21.77 20.31 37.94
C LEU A 14 20.40 19.63 37.80
N VAL A 15 19.50 19.81 38.78
CA VAL A 15 18.13 19.28 38.72
C VAL A 15 17.29 20.02 37.68
N PHE A 16 17.49 21.34 37.51
CA PHE A 16 16.78 22.14 36.52
C PHE A 16 17.17 21.80 35.07
N THR A 17 18.44 21.51 34.80
CA THR A 17 18.89 21.11 33.45
C THR A 17 18.53 19.66 33.09
N ALA A 18 18.45 18.76 34.08
CA ALA A 18 17.97 17.39 33.86
C ALA A 18 16.47 17.32 33.52
N GLY A 19 15.66 18.24 34.05
CA GLY A 19 14.22 18.31 33.75
C GLY A 19 13.88 18.80 32.33
N ALA A 20 14.82 19.44 31.64
CA ALA A 20 14.58 20.05 30.32
C ALA A 20 14.74 19.08 29.13
N MET A 21 15.22 17.85 29.34
CA MET A 21 15.49 16.89 28.25
C MET A 21 14.34 15.92 27.95
N ILE A 22 13.20 16.02 28.63
CA ILE A 22 12.05 15.15 28.40
C ILE A 22 11.01 15.92 27.59
N GLN A 23 11.25 16.04 26.28
CA GLN A 23 10.21 16.34 25.31
C GLN A 23 10.09 15.10 24.43
N ALA A 24 9.25 14.15 24.86
CA ALA A 24 8.87 13.04 24.01
C ALA A 24 8.03 13.60 22.87
N GLN A 25 8.56 13.53 21.65
CA GLN A 25 7.84 13.91 20.44
C GLN A 25 6.86 12.78 20.07
N ASP A 26 5.81 12.61 20.87
CA ASP A 26 4.79 11.60 20.61
C ASP A 26 3.93 12.06 19.42
N LYS A 27 4.17 11.43 18.26
CA LYS A 27 3.31 11.60 17.09
C LYS A 27 1.96 10.92 17.37
N PRO A 28 0.84 11.54 16.99
CA PRO A 28 -0.45 10.91 17.20
C PRO A 28 -0.52 9.58 16.42
N VAL A 29 -0.99 8.55 17.12
CA VAL A 29 -1.34 7.28 16.49
C VAL A 29 -2.63 7.49 15.70
N LYS A 30 -2.65 7.02 14.46
CA LYS A 30 -3.84 7.12 13.60
C LYS A 30 -4.10 5.80 12.92
N PHE A 31 -5.35 5.39 12.92
CA PHE A 31 -5.80 4.24 12.17
C PHE A 31 -6.90 4.67 11.19
N THR A 32 -6.65 4.47 9.90
CA THR A 32 -7.46 5.02 8.82
C THR A 32 -7.79 3.95 7.79
N ALA A 33 -8.94 4.10 7.14
CA ALA A 33 -9.33 3.30 5.99
C ALA A 33 -9.41 4.21 4.76
N GLU A 34 -9.02 3.68 3.61
CA GLU A 34 -9.10 4.35 2.31
C GLU A 34 -9.56 3.37 1.23
N VAL A 35 -10.33 3.86 0.26
CA VAL A 35 -10.72 3.13 -0.94
C VAL A 35 -10.08 3.75 -2.17
N SER A 36 -9.67 2.96 -3.15
CA SER A 36 -9.06 3.49 -4.38
C SER A 36 -10.03 4.28 -5.25
N THR A 37 -11.34 4.06 -5.08
CA THR A 37 -12.42 4.76 -5.77
C THR A 37 -13.68 4.73 -4.92
N ASP A 38 -14.48 5.79 -4.98
CA ASP A 38 -15.79 5.90 -4.32
C ASP A 38 -16.92 5.24 -5.13
N SER A 39 -16.66 4.96 -6.42
CA SER A 39 -17.60 4.36 -7.34
C SER A 39 -16.93 3.35 -8.25
N ILE A 40 -17.62 2.25 -8.56
CA ILE A 40 -17.08 1.17 -9.39
C ILE A 40 -18.15 0.52 -10.28
N LEU A 41 -17.74 0.17 -11.50
CA LEU A 41 -18.58 -0.60 -12.42
C LEU A 41 -18.65 -2.08 -11.99
N MET A 42 -19.86 -2.64 -11.97
CA MET A 42 -20.08 -4.06 -11.67
C MET A 42 -19.17 -4.99 -12.49
N GLY A 43 -18.64 -6.04 -11.86
CA GLY A 43 -17.67 -6.97 -12.46
C GLY A 43 -16.20 -6.53 -12.36
N ASN A 44 -15.94 -5.34 -11.81
CA ASN A 44 -14.59 -4.87 -11.48
C ASN A 44 -14.31 -5.01 -9.98
N TYR A 45 -13.04 -4.83 -9.60
CA TYR A 45 -12.62 -4.80 -8.20
C TYR A 45 -11.92 -3.49 -7.87
N PHE A 46 -11.98 -3.08 -6.61
CA PHE A 46 -11.32 -1.90 -6.07
C PHE A 46 -10.41 -2.29 -4.91
N GLU A 47 -9.51 -1.38 -4.53
CA GLU A 47 -8.60 -1.57 -3.42
C GLU A 47 -9.15 -0.92 -2.15
N VAL A 48 -9.00 -1.60 -1.02
CA VAL A 48 -9.23 -1.07 0.33
C VAL A 48 -7.93 -1.16 1.11
N LYS A 49 -7.49 -0.04 1.67
CA LYS A 49 -6.29 0.07 2.50
C LYS A 49 -6.65 0.46 3.91
N PHE A 50 -6.10 -0.26 4.88
CA PHE A 50 -6.13 0.10 6.30
C PHE A 50 -4.71 0.50 6.71
N THR A 51 -4.51 1.74 7.17
CA THR A 51 -3.20 2.28 7.51
C THR A 51 -3.15 2.68 8.97
N LEU A 52 -2.24 2.06 9.71
CA LEU A 52 -1.86 2.44 11.07
C LEU A 52 -0.56 3.25 11.01
N GLU A 53 -0.59 4.49 11.51
CA GLU A 53 0.57 5.38 11.59
C GLU A 53 1.10 5.48 13.02
N ASN A 54 2.42 5.57 13.14
CA ASN A 54 3.16 5.88 14.37
C ASN A 54 3.02 4.86 15.51
N ALA A 55 2.39 3.70 15.29
CA ALA A 55 2.31 2.61 16.27
C ALA A 55 2.63 1.25 15.65
N ASN A 56 2.89 0.28 16.53
CA ASN A 56 2.97 -1.13 16.18
C ASN A 56 1.60 -1.78 16.42
N GLY A 57 0.94 -2.17 15.33
CA GLY A 57 -0.36 -2.81 15.36
C GLY A 57 -0.26 -4.30 15.61
N GLN A 58 -1.13 -4.80 16.47
CA GLN A 58 -1.32 -6.21 16.78
C GLN A 58 -2.80 -6.56 16.65
N ASN A 59 -3.11 -7.84 16.46
CA ASN A 59 -4.48 -8.35 16.41
C ASN A 59 -5.39 -7.53 15.49
N PHE A 60 -4.94 -7.25 14.26
CA PHE A 60 -5.78 -6.60 13.27
C PHE A 60 -6.98 -7.51 12.93
N GLU A 61 -8.18 -6.94 12.99
CA GLU A 61 -9.42 -7.60 12.58
C GLU A 61 -10.02 -6.81 11.41
N ALA A 62 -10.17 -7.49 10.27
CA ALA A 62 -10.82 -6.93 9.10
C ALA A 62 -12.34 -6.88 9.31
N PRO A 63 -13.05 -5.94 8.66
CA PRO A 63 -14.50 -5.99 8.61
C PRO A 63 -14.97 -7.23 7.86
N ASP A 64 -16.20 -7.66 8.15
CA ASP A 64 -16.82 -8.74 7.40
C ASP A 64 -17.23 -8.26 6.00
N PHE A 65 -16.50 -8.73 4.99
CA PHE A 65 -16.79 -8.45 3.58
C PHE A 65 -17.85 -9.37 2.98
N SER A 66 -18.18 -10.46 3.69
CA SER A 66 -18.80 -11.66 3.11
C SER A 66 -20.26 -11.49 2.72
N GLU A 67 -20.93 -10.38 3.06
CA GLU A 67 -22.28 -10.10 2.57
C GLU A 67 -22.25 -9.46 1.18
N ASN A 68 -21.46 -8.39 1.02
CA ASN A 68 -21.54 -7.48 -0.14
C ASN A 68 -20.38 -7.64 -1.14
N PHE A 69 -19.28 -8.27 -0.74
CA PHE A 69 -18.05 -8.32 -1.54
C PHE A 69 -17.44 -9.72 -1.62
N ASN A 70 -16.77 -9.98 -2.74
CA ASN A 70 -15.84 -11.08 -2.92
C ASN A 70 -14.42 -10.56 -2.70
N VAL A 71 -13.66 -11.21 -1.82
CA VAL A 71 -12.23 -10.91 -1.66
C VAL A 71 -11.47 -11.53 -2.82
N LYS A 72 -11.01 -10.71 -3.77
CA LYS A 72 -10.20 -11.17 -4.91
C LYS A 72 -8.74 -11.40 -4.52
N SER A 73 -8.23 -10.61 -3.59
CA SER A 73 -6.85 -10.71 -3.09
C SER A 73 -6.71 -10.02 -1.73
N GLY A 74 -5.68 -10.41 -0.98
CA GLY A 74 -5.37 -9.94 0.36
C GLY A 74 -5.66 -10.98 1.46
N PRO A 75 -5.33 -10.67 2.73
CA PRO A 75 -4.66 -9.44 3.17
C PRO A 75 -3.22 -9.34 2.66
N ASN A 76 -2.86 -8.20 2.07
CA ASN A 76 -1.49 -7.87 1.72
C ASN A 76 -0.93 -6.92 2.78
N PHE A 77 0.17 -7.29 3.42
CA PHE A 77 0.79 -6.49 4.47
C PHE A 77 2.01 -5.74 3.94
N SER A 78 2.09 -4.46 4.30
CA SER A 78 3.26 -3.63 4.07
C SER A 78 3.58 -2.85 5.33
N SER A 79 4.87 -2.66 5.60
CA SER A 79 5.34 -1.83 6.72
C SER A 79 6.40 -0.88 6.19
N SER A 80 6.34 0.37 6.62
CA SER A 80 7.32 1.40 6.32
C SER A 80 7.88 1.97 7.61
N PHE A 81 9.16 2.32 7.59
CA PHE A 81 9.87 2.97 8.67
C PHE A 81 10.77 4.04 8.08
N SER A 82 10.74 5.24 8.62
CA SER A 82 11.61 6.34 8.22
C SER A 82 12.03 7.14 9.44
N MET A 83 13.31 7.52 9.47
CA MET A 83 13.87 8.37 10.52
C MET A 83 14.66 9.49 9.87
N VAL A 84 14.15 10.72 10.00
CA VAL A 84 14.75 11.92 9.38
C VAL A 84 15.06 12.92 10.48
N ASN A 85 16.33 13.33 10.61
CA ASN A 85 16.78 14.29 11.63
C ASN A 85 16.39 13.92 13.08
N GLY A 86 16.27 12.64 13.38
CA GLY A 86 15.82 12.16 14.70
C GLY A 86 14.31 11.96 14.82
N ASP A 87 13.52 12.44 13.86
CA ASP A 87 12.07 12.24 13.86
C ASP A 87 11.72 10.88 13.24
N MET A 88 11.24 9.97 14.09
CA MET A 88 10.80 8.64 13.68
C MET A 88 9.37 8.67 13.14
N THR A 89 9.13 7.98 12.03
CA THR A 89 7.80 7.70 11.47
C THR A 89 7.73 6.22 11.12
N GLN A 90 6.60 5.60 11.40
CA GLN A 90 6.32 4.22 11.02
C GLN A 90 4.90 4.12 10.50
N SER A 91 4.66 3.22 9.56
CA SER A 91 3.32 2.89 9.10
C SER A 91 3.18 1.41 8.82
N GLN A 92 2.02 0.84 9.13
CA GLN A 92 1.62 -0.51 8.73
C GLN A 92 0.36 -0.38 7.87
N THR A 93 0.39 -0.94 6.66
CA THR A 93 -0.71 -0.91 5.71
C THR A 93 -1.16 -2.34 5.40
N ILE A 94 -2.45 -2.59 5.56
CA ILE A 94 -3.12 -3.85 5.19
C ILE A 94 -4.04 -3.56 4.01
N THR A 95 -3.85 -4.29 2.91
CA THR A 95 -4.58 -4.04 1.66
C THR A 95 -5.41 -5.26 1.24
N TYR A 96 -6.66 -5.00 0.83
CA TYR A 96 -7.57 -5.96 0.22
C TYR A 96 -8.01 -5.49 -1.17
N TYR A 97 -8.29 -6.43 -2.05
CA TYR A 97 -8.94 -6.17 -3.33
C TYR A 97 -10.33 -6.80 -3.33
N LEU A 98 -11.36 -5.96 -3.43
CA LEU A 98 -12.75 -6.36 -3.26
C LEU A 98 -13.52 -6.19 -4.57
N GLU A 99 -14.27 -7.22 -4.95
CA GLU A 99 -15.23 -7.18 -6.06
C GLU A 99 -16.65 -7.14 -5.48
N PRO A 100 -17.49 -6.17 -5.85
CA PRO A 100 -18.89 -6.14 -5.42
C PRO A 100 -19.71 -7.32 -5.94
N ARG A 101 -20.71 -7.73 -5.16
CA ARG A 101 -21.63 -8.81 -5.53
C ARG A 101 -22.91 -8.36 -6.20
N ASP A 102 -23.32 -7.11 -5.97
CA ASP A 102 -24.53 -6.54 -6.54
C ASP A 102 -24.35 -5.03 -6.80
N ILE A 103 -25.33 -4.43 -7.48
CA ILE A 103 -25.39 -3.00 -7.80
C ILE A 103 -26.09 -2.25 -6.66
N GLY A 104 -25.55 -1.11 -6.24
CA GLY A 104 -26.10 -0.32 -5.13
C GLY A 104 -25.01 0.41 -4.33
N SER A 105 -25.43 1.09 -3.26
CA SER A 105 -24.52 1.67 -2.27
C SER A 105 -24.22 0.66 -1.18
N PHE A 106 -22.93 0.42 -0.94
CA PHE A 106 -22.47 -0.49 0.11
C PHE A 106 -21.46 0.21 1.02
N TYR A 107 -21.32 -0.29 2.24
CA TYR A 107 -20.34 0.22 3.20
C TYR A 107 -19.23 -0.79 3.43
N ILE A 108 -18.00 -0.29 3.47
CA ILE A 108 -16.87 -0.94 4.13
C ILE A 108 -17.01 -0.63 5.61
N LEU A 109 -17.31 -1.66 6.41
CA LEU A 109 -17.45 -1.52 7.85
C LEU A 109 -16.09 -1.21 8.51
N PRO A 110 -16.08 -0.69 9.76
CA PRO A 110 -14.86 -0.46 10.50
C PRO A 110 -13.98 -1.70 10.63
N ALA A 111 -12.67 -1.54 10.43
CA ALA A 111 -11.66 -2.49 10.90
C ALA A 111 -11.24 -2.11 12.33
N SER A 112 -10.67 -3.06 13.07
CA SER A 112 -10.06 -2.80 14.37
C SER A 112 -8.58 -3.22 14.41
N VAL A 113 -7.78 -2.54 15.22
CA VAL A 113 -6.39 -2.91 15.49
C VAL A 113 -5.99 -2.54 16.91
N LYS A 114 -5.20 -3.39 17.57
CA LYS A 114 -4.63 -3.10 18.89
C LYS A 114 -3.29 -2.37 18.74
N ALA A 115 -3.18 -1.16 19.29
CA ALA A 115 -1.97 -0.35 19.32
C ALA A 115 -1.58 -0.08 20.78
N GLY A 116 -0.59 -0.83 21.30
CA GLY A 116 -0.27 -0.80 22.73
C GLY A 116 -1.42 -1.40 23.56
N ASP A 117 -1.99 -0.60 24.46
CA ASP A 117 -3.14 -1.00 25.30
C ASP A 117 -4.49 -0.51 24.75
N GLU A 118 -4.50 0.23 23.65
CA GLU A 118 -5.71 0.78 23.02
C GLU A 118 -6.13 -0.04 21.80
N VAL A 119 -7.45 -0.14 21.58
CA VAL A 119 -8.04 -0.67 20.35
C VAL A 119 -8.55 0.52 19.55
N LEU A 120 -8.06 0.64 18.32
CA LEU A 120 -8.44 1.70 17.38
C LEU A 120 -9.34 1.11 16.30
N GLU A 121 -10.29 1.92 15.82
CA GLU A 121 -11.21 1.55 14.75
C GLU A 121 -11.14 2.56 13.60
N THR A 122 -11.36 2.09 12.38
CA THR A 122 -11.49 2.99 11.22
C THR A 122 -12.90 3.54 11.08
N VAL A 123 -13.04 4.63 10.33
CA VAL A 123 -14.34 5.16 9.93
C VAL A 123 -14.92 4.28 8.80
N PRO A 124 -16.23 4.00 8.76
CA PRO A 124 -16.85 3.30 7.64
C PRO A 124 -16.81 4.13 6.36
N LEU A 125 -16.67 3.47 5.21
CA LEU A 125 -16.58 4.12 3.90
C LEU A 125 -17.69 3.62 2.99
N GLU A 126 -18.36 4.54 2.28
CA GLU A 126 -19.35 4.17 1.27
C GLU A 126 -18.68 3.94 -0.09
N VAL A 127 -19.17 2.93 -0.82
CA VAL A 127 -18.79 2.64 -2.21
C VAL A 127 -20.05 2.44 -3.04
N LEU A 128 -20.17 3.20 -4.12
CA LEU A 128 -21.28 3.11 -5.08
C LEU A 128 -20.95 2.15 -6.22
N VAL A 129 -21.77 1.11 -6.37
CA VAL A 129 -21.64 0.14 -7.45
C VAL A 129 -22.67 0.44 -8.52
N VAL A 130 -22.21 0.67 -9.76
CA VAL A 130 -23.06 1.03 -10.89
C VAL A 130 -23.11 -0.09 -11.95
N PRO A 131 -24.20 -0.17 -12.74
CA PRO A 131 -24.30 -1.15 -13.82
C PRO A 131 -23.17 -1.02 -14.85
N ASN A 132 -22.71 -2.15 -15.38
CA ASN A 132 -21.66 -2.21 -16.41
C ASN A 132 -22.13 -2.98 -17.66
N PRO A 133 -23.11 -2.45 -18.43
CA PRO A 133 -23.67 -3.16 -19.58
C PRO A 133 -22.64 -3.41 -20.68
N ASP A 134 -21.65 -2.52 -20.82
CA ASP A 134 -20.63 -2.58 -21.85
C ASP A 134 -19.40 -3.42 -21.45
N GLY A 135 -19.39 -3.98 -20.23
CA GLY A 135 -18.30 -4.82 -19.73
C GLY A 135 -16.96 -4.09 -19.67
N ILE A 136 -16.97 -2.80 -19.35
CA ILE A 136 -15.77 -1.97 -19.26
C ILE A 136 -14.94 -2.46 -18.07
N GLN A 137 -13.67 -2.77 -18.35
CA GLN A 137 -12.70 -3.17 -17.33
C GLN A 137 -12.01 -1.95 -16.75
N GLN A 138 -12.07 -1.80 -15.43
CA GLN A 138 -11.42 -0.77 -14.64
C GLN A 138 -10.28 -1.41 -13.84
N THR A 139 -9.08 -0.87 -13.98
CA THR A 139 -7.96 -1.25 -13.13
C THR A 139 -7.88 -0.27 -11.97
N PRO A 140 -7.79 -0.72 -10.70
CA PRO A 140 -7.48 0.17 -9.59
C PRO A 140 -6.22 0.98 -9.92
N PRO A 141 -6.20 2.30 -9.66
CA PRO A 141 -4.99 3.09 -9.80
C PRO A 141 -3.87 2.45 -8.96
N ASN A 142 -2.87 1.87 -9.61
CA ASN A 142 -1.76 1.27 -8.89
C ASN A 142 -0.91 2.42 -8.34
N GLN A 143 -1.02 2.70 -7.04
CA GLN A 143 -0.23 3.75 -6.37
C GLN A 143 1.26 3.38 -6.24
N MET A 144 1.71 2.24 -6.75
CA MET A 144 3.14 1.95 -6.96
C MET A 144 3.69 2.66 -8.21
N GLN A 145 3.41 3.95 -8.37
CA GLN A 145 4.37 4.84 -9.01
C GLN A 145 5.15 5.50 -7.88
N GLN A 146 6.15 4.76 -7.40
CA GLN A 146 7.30 5.40 -6.79
C GLN A 146 7.82 6.36 -7.87
N PHE A 147 7.55 7.66 -7.71
CA PHE A 147 8.27 8.69 -8.45
C PHE A 147 9.76 8.45 -8.12
N GLN A 148 10.46 7.74 -9.01
CA GLN A 148 11.91 7.79 -9.06
C GLN A 148 12.23 9.22 -9.46
N PHE A 149 12.39 10.09 -8.48
CA PHE A 149 13.12 11.34 -8.68
C PHE A 149 14.52 10.95 -9.13
N ASP A 150 14.80 11.12 -10.43
CA ASP A 150 16.14 11.11 -10.99
C ASP A 150 16.88 12.34 -10.45
N TRP A 151 17.40 12.20 -9.23
CA TRP A 151 18.37 13.13 -8.68
C TRP A 151 19.65 12.96 -9.48
N GLY A 152 19.78 13.76 -10.55
CA GLY A 152 21.07 14.03 -11.17
C GLY A 152 22.08 14.28 -10.07
N SER A 153 22.99 13.32 -9.89
CA SER A 153 23.98 13.35 -8.82
C SER A 153 24.91 14.55 -9.04
N PRO A 154 25.34 15.28 -7.98
CA PRO A 154 26.21 16.45 -8.11
C PRO A 154 27.66 16.11 -8.50
N PHE A 155 27.94 14.84 -8.78
CA PHE A 155 29.22 14.34 -9.28
C PHE A 155 29.05 13.88 -10.72
N ASP A 156 28.72 14.83 -11.60
CA ASP A 156 28.85 14.64 -13.04
C ASP A 156 30.34 14.68 -13.42
N MET A 157 31.03 13.56 -13.24
CA MET A 157 32.24 13.24 -14.00
C MET A 157 31.75 12.41 -15.18
N ASN A 158 31.64 13.06 -16.35
CA ASN A 158 31.38 12.42 -17.63
C ASN A 158 32.24 11.15 -17.78
N LEU A 159 31.62 10.00 -17.55
CA LEU A 159 32.18 8.71 -17.87
C LEU A 159 31.17 8.04 -18.79
N ASP A 160 31.49 8.02 -20.07
CA ASP A 160 30.74 7.28 -21.09
C ASP A 160 30.75 5.79 -20.71
N THR A 161 29.79 5.37 -19.89
CA THR A 161 29.65 3.96 -19.54
C THR A 161 29.04 3.23 -20.74
N PRO A 162 29.68 2.16 -21.27
CA PRO A 162 29.23 1.45 -22.48
C PRO A 162 27.99 0.57 -22.23
N PHE A 163 27.30 0.77 -21.11
CA PHE A 163 26.17 -0.06 -20.65
C PHE A 163 24.81 0.57 -20.95
N LYS A 164 24.76 1.70 -21.65
CA LYS A 164 23.50 2.38 -22.02
C LYS A 164 22.60 1.54 -22.93
N ASP A 165 23.17 0.54 -23.62
CA ASP A 165 22.46 -0.31 -24.58
C ASP A 165 22.08 -1.70 -24.03
N LEU A 166 22.38 -2.00 -22.77
CA LEU A 166 21.96 -3.25 -22.14
C LEU A 166 20.61 -3.07 -21.43
N GLN A 167 19.59 -2.71 -22.21
CA GLN A 167 18.21 -2.95 -21.79
C GLN A 167 17.97 -4.48 -21.79
N PRO A 168 17.43 -5.07 -20.70
CA PRO A 168 16.99 -6.46 -20.75
C PRO A 168 15.91 -6.59 -21.83
N GLN A 169 16.21 -7.31 -22.90
CA GLN A 169 15.22 -7.64 -23.92
C GLN A 169 14.08 -8.42 -23.24
N PRO A 170 12.81 -8.07 -23.45
CA PRO A 170 11.71 -8.88 -22.94
C PRO A 170 11.84 -10.29 -23.55
N LEU A 171 11.85 -11.31 -22.69
CA LEU A 171 11.83 -12.70 -23.11
C LEU A 171 10.63 -12.91 -24.05
N PRO A 172 10.82 -13.51 -25.24
CA PRO A 172 9.70 -13.84 -26.10
C PRO A 172 8.75 -14.76 -25.33
N GLY A 173 7.47 -14.35 -25.25
CA GLY A 173 6.44 -15.14 -24.59
C GLY A 173 6.34 -16.55 -25.18
N PRO A 174 5.76 -17.52 -24.46
CA PRO A 174 5.61 -18.89 -24.96
C PRO A 174 4.90 -18.88 -26.31
N GLN A 175 5.60 -19.30 -27.36
CA GLN A 175 4.97 -19.45 -28.68
C GLN A 175 3.92 -20.55 -28.58
N LEU A 176 2.65 -20.15 -28.62
CA LEU A 176 1.53 -21.07 -28.82
C LEU A 176 1.80 -21.80 -30.14
N LYS A 177 2.11 -23.10 -30.06
CA LYS A 177 2.22 -23.95 -31.26
C LYS A 177 0.92 -23.84 -32.03
N GLU A 178 1.00 -23.20 -33.19
CA GLU A 178 -0.09 -23.15 -34.16
C GLU A 178 -0.52 -24.58 -34.49
N LYS A 179 -1.76 -24.93 -34.14
CA LYS A 179 -2.33 -26.24 -34.45
C LYS A 179 -2.36 -26.37 -35.98
N LEU A 180 -1.53 -27.26 -36.51
CA LEU A 180 -1.55 -27.69 -37.90
C LEU A 180 -2.97 -28.10 -38.30
N VAL A 181 -3.61 -27.31 -39.15
CA VAL A 181 -4.84 -27.69 -39.86
C VAL A 181 -4.47 -28.82 -40.84
N PRO A 182 -5.07 -30.02 -40.77
CA PRO A 182 -4.75 -31.08 -41.72
C PRO A 182 -5.30 -30.73 -43.10
N GLN A 183 -4.39 -30.61 -44.07
CA GLN A 183 -4.68 -30.46 -45.51
C GLN A 183 -5.59 -31.60 -46.00
N LYS A 184 -6.74 -31.22 -46.56
CA LYS A 184 -7.73 -32.12 -47.15
C LYS A 184 -7.14 -32.74 -48.43
N LYS A 185 -6.79 -34.03 -48.36
CA LYS A 185 -6.25 -34.81 -49.49
C LYS A 185 -7.27 -34.86 -50.63
N GLN A 186 -7.07 -34.09 -51.69
CA GLN A 186 -7.88 -34.21 -52.90
C GLN A 186 -7.54 -35.54 -53.59
N ARG A 187 -8.51 -36.47 -53.61
CA ARG A 187 -8.42 -37.66 -54.46
C ARG A 187 -8.76 -37.22 -55.89
N LYS A 188 -7.75 -37.17 -56.76
CA LYS A 188 -7.99 -37.12 -58.21
C LYS A 188 -8.42 -38.52 -58.66
N THR A 189 -9.71 -38.66 -58.94
CA THR A 189 -10.27 -39.74 -59.75
C THR A 189 -10.09 -39.34 -61.21
N THR A 190 -9.36 -40.15 -61.98
CA THR A 190 -9.58 -40.22 -63.42
C THR A 190 -9.67 -41.69 -63.80
N ARG A 191 -10.82 -42.01 -64.41
CA ARG A 191 -11.26 -43.29 -64.94
C ARG A 191 -10.47 -43.67 -66.20
N ILE A 192 -10.23 -44.98 -66.30
CA ILE A 192 -10.17 -45.89 -67.47
C ILE A 192 -9.24 -45.46 -68.60
#